data_AF-A0A183MT82-F1
#
_entry.id   AF-A0A183MT82-F1
#
_cell.length_a   1.000
_cell.length_b   1.000
_cell.length_c   1.000
_cell.angle_alpha   90.00
_cell.angle_beta   90.00
_cell.angle_gamma   90.00
#
_symmetry.space_group_name_H-M   'P 1'
#
loop_
_entity.id
_entity.type
_entity.pdbx_description
1 polymer ?
#
loop_
_entity_poly.entity_id
_entity_poly.type
_entity_poly.pdbx_seq_one_letter_code
_entity_poly.pdbx_strand_id
1 'polypeptide(L)'
;MASETLINIPIKNQLKLLIANYHSVGSNEADSVILATLMPLLSCCGYFNGEDFEKSRFVRNESYQNMEYPDIQYPITCCKLDSEFSLRYPSCPNYFTESNSFIRIGCWNKLNDLILLIRHAMILVIVGKIGILAISIAIVIAGGIFAWSSTTVTDILSSTLVSYIKTTFSSKMSVDTTTLVNNIISIVQTRLNCRLLHNYMMYDKTSFTQSTTAIYFVNLFQKHYNDDDDDDDDDDDDDDDDDDDDDDD
;
A
#
# COMPACT_ATOMS: atom_id res chain seq x y z
N MET A 1 -0.37 28.50 -11.25
CA MET A 1 -0.84 28.91 -9.91
C MET A 1 -1.70 27.80 -9.34
N ALA A 2 -1.11 26.96 -8.50
CA ALA A 2 -1.79 25.80 -7.94
C ALA A 2 -2.83 26.25 -6.91
N SER A 3 -4.07 25.82 -7.12
CA SER A 3 -5.19 25.98 -6.18
C SER A 3 -4.78 25.41 -4.82
N GLU A 4 -4.65 26.27 -3.81
CA GLU A 4 -4.57 25.84 -2.41
C GLU A 4 -5.86 25.10 -2.07
N THR A 5 -5.83 23.78 -2.14
CA THR A 5 -6.92 22.95 -1.66
C THR A 5 -7.13 23.23 -0.18
N LEU A 6 -8.39 23.33 0.26
CA LEU A 6 -8.78 23.59 1.66
C LEU A 6 -8.10 22.63 2.68
N ILE A 7 -7.68 21.46 2.20
CA ILE A 7 -6.96 20.41 2.93
C ILE A 7 -5.51 20.83 3.27
N ASN A 8 -4.88 21.68 2.46
CA ASN A 8 -3.48 22.06 2.62
C ASN A 8 -3.28 23.10 3.73
N ILE A 9 -4.30 23.89 4.05
CA ILE A 9 -4.24 24.95 5.07
C ILE A 9 -3.87 24.40 6.46
N PRO A 10 -4.56 23.38 7.02
CA PRO A 10 -4.18 22.84 8.32
C PRO A 10 -2.78 22.25 8.30
N ILE A 11 -2.39 21.52 7.25
CA ILE A 11 -1.07 20.89 7.13
C ILE A 11 0.04 21.95 7.08
N LYS A 12 -0.14 23.03 6.31
CA LYS A 12 0.78 24.18 6.28
C LYS A 12 1.00 24.77 7.67
N ASN A 13 -0.09 25.00 8.40
CA ASN A 13 -0.03 25.62 9.73
C ASN A 13 0.67 24.70 10.73
N GLN A 14 0.40 23.40 10.67
CA GLN A 14 1.10 22.41 11.51
C GLN A 14 2.60 22.38 11.20
N LEU A 15 2.99 22.33 9.92
CA LEU A 15 4.42 22.33 9.56
C LEU A 15 5.15 23.59 10.05
N LYS A 16 4.53 24.77 9.91
CA LYS A 16 5.10 26.02 10.44
C LYS A 16 5.25 26.00 11.96
N LEU A 17 4.28 25.41 12.66
CA LEU A 17 4.31 25.28 14.12
C LEU A 17 5.41 24.33 14.58
N LEU A 18 5.58 23.19 13.91
CA LEU A 18 6.68 22.26 14.16
C LEU A 18 8.05 22.94 14.01
N ILE A 19 8.23 23.74 12.96
CA ILE A 19 9.49 24.47 12.72
C ILE A 19 9.71 25.55 13.77
N ALA A 20 8.68 26.32 14.13
CA ALA A 20 8.79 27.36 15.15
C ALA A 20 9.15 26.79 16.53
N ASN A 21 8.61 25.61 16.85
CA ASN A 21 8.86 24.92 18.12
C ASN A 21 10.06 23.99 18.13
N TYR A 22 10.71 23.79 16.98
CA TYR A 22 11.88 22.94 16.89
C TYR A 22 12.97 23.42 17.84
N HIS A 23 13.44 22.52 18.71
CA HIS A 23 14.46 22.82 19.70
C HIS A 23 15.81 22.24 19.29
N SER A 24 15.89 20.92 19.17
CA SER A 24 17.09 20.22 18.69
C SER A 24 16.79 18.79 18.29
N VAL A 25 17.67 18.18 17.50
CA VAL A 25 17.59 16.76 17.10
C VAL A 25 17.62 15.80 18.29
N GLY A 26 18.33 16.16 19.37
CA GLY A 26 18.40 15.39 20.61
C GLY A 26 17.26 15.66 21.60
N SER A 27 16.29 16.48 21.25
CA SER A 27 15.16 16.81 22.13
C SER A 27 14.10 15.71 22.15
N ASN A 28 13.52 15.46 23.32
CA ASN A 28 12.39 14.54 23.49
C ASN A 28 11.02 15.22 23.21
N GLU A 29 11.02 16.49 22.79
CA GLU A 29 9.80 17.20 22.40
C GLU A 29 9.26 16.61 21.08
N ALA A 30 7.96 16.30 21.04
CA ALA A 30 7.32 15.70 19.86
C ALA A 30 7.53 16.51 18.58
N ASP A 31 7.46 17.85 18.68
CA ASP A 31 7.68 18.75 17.54
C ASP A 31 9.09 18.58 16.94
N SER A 32 10.09 18.41 17.81
CA SER A 32 11.49 18.24 17.42
C SER A 32 11.74 16.86 16.79
N VAL A 33 11.20 15.80 17.39
CA VAL A 33 11.32 14.42 16.87
C VAL A 33 10.66 14.29 15.50
N ILE A 34 9.45 14.84 15.34
CA ILE A 34 8.72 14.77 14.07
C ILE A 34 9.49 15.51 12.99
N LEU A 35 9.95 16.73 13.26
CA LEU A 35 10.66 17.53 12.26
C LEU A 35 12.05 16.96 11.94
N ALA A 36 12.79 16.48 12.95
CA ALA A 36 14.08 15.81 12.78
C ALA A 36 13.98 14.55 11.90
N THR A 37 12.82 13.88 11.92
CA THR A 37 12.55 12.73 11.05
C THR A 37 12.11 13.17 9.65
N LEU A 38 11.28 14.22 9.57
CA LEU A 38 10.69 14.67 8.32
C LEU A 38 11.71 15.30 7.35
N MET A 39 12.64 16.10 7.87
CA MET A 39 13.66 16.80 7.08
C MET A 39 14.54 15.86 6.23
N PRO A 40 15.17 14.83 6.79
CA PRO A 40 15.98 13.90 6.00
C PRO A 40 15.11 13.04 5.06
N LEU A 41 13.95 12.58 5.52
CA LEU A 41 13.05 11.73 4.73
C LEU A 41 12.55 12.43 3.47
N LEU A 42 12.26 13.74 3.55
CA LEU A 42 11.81 14.54 2.42
C LEU A 42 12.96 15.28 1.71
N SER A 43 14.20 15.10 2.17
CA SER A 43 15.39 15.80 1.64
C SER A 43 15.19 17.32 1.54
N CYS A 44 14.84 17.93 2.68
CA CYS A 44 14.47 19.33 2.80
C CYS A 44 14.93 19.93 4.13
N CYS A 45 14.97 21.26 4.21
CA CYS A 45 15.34 22.01 5.40
C CYS A 45 14.37 23.20 5.60
N GLY A 46 13.72 23.25 6.76
CA GLY A 46 12.78 24.32 7.11
C GLY A 46 11.48 24.31 6.29
N TYR A 47 10.73 25.41 6.32
CA TYR A 47 9.43 25.49 5.63
C TYR A 47 9.66 25.89 4.17
N PHE A 48 10.37 27.00 3.99
CA PHE A 48 10.87 27.53 2.73
C PHE A 48 12.36 27.23 2.53
N ASN A 49 13.15 27.34 3.60
CA ASN A 49 14.60 27.10 3.60
C ASN A 49 15.13 27.05 5.06
N GLY A 50 16.45 26.90 5.23
CA GLY A 50 17.09 26.87 6.55
C GLY A 50 16.92 28.16 7.38
N GLU A 51 16.75 29.33 6.76
CA GLU A 51 16.60 30.61 7.46
C GLU A 51 15.35 30.66 8.36
N ASP A 52 14.38 29.78 8.13
CA ASP A 52 13.21 29.65 9.00
C ASP A 52 13.59 29.30 10.46
N PHE A 53 14.74 28.68 10.69
CA PHE A 53 15.24 28.36 12.03
C PHE A 53 15.85 29.55 12.77
N GLU A 54 16.09 30.69 12.11
CA GLU A 54 16.55 31.90 12.80
C GLU A 54 15.48 32.49 13.73
N LYS A 55 14.21 32.21 13.45
CA LYS A 55 13.05 32.70 14.20
C LYS A 55 12.40 31.63 15.07
N SER A 56 12.98 30.42 15.13
CA SER A 56 12.44 29.32 15.91
C SER A 56 13.11 29.20 17.29
N ARG A 57 12.69 28.20 18.07
CA ARG A 57 13.30 27.80 19.35
C ARG A 57 14.60 26.98 19.17
N PHE A 58 15.15 26.93 17.97
CA PHE A 58 16.30 26.08 17.65
C PHE A 58 17.53 26.49 18.47
N VAL A 59 18.13 25.51 19.16
CA VAL A 59 19.40 25.70 19.86
C VAL A 59 20.56 25.33 18.95
N ARG A 60 21.55 26.22 18.85
CA ARG A 60 22.71 26.06 17.97
C ARG A 60 23.76 25.07 18.49
N ASN A 61 23.52 24.44 19.64
CA ASN A 61 24.39 23.44 20.21
C ASN A 61 23.67 22.11 20.20
N GLU A 62 24.00 21.26 19.23
CA GLU A 62 23.37 19.96 19.06
C GLU A 62 24.34 18.82 19.36
N SER A 63 23.78 17.69 19.80
CA SER A 63 24.50 16.42 19.88
C SER A 63 23.85 15.45 18.90
N TYR A 64 24.68 14.81 18.07
CA TYR A 64 24.25 13.84 17.07
C TYR A 64 25.26 12.69 17.02
N GLN A 65 24.77 11.45 17.13
CA GLN A 65 25.60 10.23 17.08
C GLN A 65 26.87 10.30 17.97
N ASN A 66 26.72 10.75 19.23
CA ASN A 66 27.81 10.93 20.21
C ASN A 66 28.87 11.99 19.85
N MET A 67 28.61 12.83 18.85
CA MET A 67 29.40 14.04 18.56
C MET A 67 28.61 15.29 18.96
N GLU A 68 29.32 16.29 19.48
CA GLU A 68 28.76 17.60 19.80
C GLU A 68 29.15 18.61 18.73
N TYR A 69 28.18 19.40 18.28
CA TYR A 69 28.32 20.44 17.27
C TYR A 69 27.90 21.77 17.87
N PRO A 70 28.85 22.57 18.38
CA PRO A 70 28.55 23.88 18.94
C PRO A 70 28.40 24.93 17.83
N ASP A 71 27.52 25.91 18.07
CA ASP A 71 27.32 27.11 17.25
C ASP A 71 26.96 26.85 15.78
N ILE A 72 26.13 25.84 15.51
CA ILE A 72 25.67 25.54 14.15
C ILE A 72 24.58 26.50 13.66
N GLN A 73 24.61 26.80 12.36
CA GLN A 73 23.67 27.77 11.77
C GLN A 73 22.25 27.21 11.62
N TYR A 74 22.15 25.94 11.23
CA TYR A 74 20.91 25.22 10.96
C TYR A 74 20.96 23.83 11.59
N PRO A 75 19.81 23.14 11.75
CA PRO A 75 19.78 21.80 12.33
C PRO A 75 20.64 20.79 11.56
N ILE A 76 21.26 19.84 12.26
CA ILE A 76 22.10 18.79 11.65
C ILE A 76 21.31 17.98 10.61
N THR A 77 20.01 17.80 10.83
CA THR A 77 19.10 17.10 9.92
C THR A 77 18.86 17.80 8.59
N CYS A 78 19.35 19.03 8.40
CA CYS A 78 19.39 19.69 7.10
C CYS A 78 20.56 19.21 6.23
N CYS A 79 21.56 18.55 6.81
CA CYS A 79 22.67 17.94 6.07
C CYS A 79 22.20 16.72 5.27
N LYS A 80 22.94 16.42 4.21
CA LYS A 80 22.74 15.16 3.48
C LYS A 80 23.21 14.00 4.36
N LEU A 81 22.30 13.07 4.59
CA LEU A 81 22.58 11.82 5.27
C LEU A 81 22.82 10.71 4.27
N ASP A 82 23.57 9.69 4.67
CA ASP A 82 23.70 8.42 3.95
C ASP A 82 22.54 7.46 4.30
N SER A 83 22.62 6.23 3.79
CA SER A 83 21.64 5.16 4.02
C SER A 83 21.56 4.70 5.49
N GLU A 84 22.59 4.96 6.29
CA GLU A 84 22.64 4.65 7.73
C GLU A 84 22.17 5.83 8.59
N PHE A 85 21.61 6.87 7.98
CA PHE A 85 21.28 8.15 8.63
C PHE A 85 22.51 8.84 9.27
N SER A 86 23.70 8.54 8.80
CA SER A 86 24.93 9.20 9.21
C SER A 86 25.25 10.36 8.28
N LEU A 87 26.11 11.28 8.74
CA LEU A 87 26.48 12.46 7.93
C LEU A 87 27.31 12.04 6.72
N ARG A 88 26.74 12.14 5.52
CA ARG A 88 27.46 11.91 4.26
C ARG A 88 28.65 12.85 4.10
N TYR A 89 28.53 14.07 4.61
CA TYR A 89 29.58 15.08 4.61
C TYR A 89 29.83 15.58 6.04
N PRO A 90 30.93 15.14 6.70
CA PRO A 90 31.25 15.54 8.08
C PRO A 90 31.45 17.06 8.26
N SER A 91 31.75 17.78 7.19
CA SER A 91 31.90 19.24 7.20
C SER A 91 30.57 19.99 7.26
N CYS A 92 29.45 19.36 6.92
CA CYS A 92 28.17 20.05 6.74
C CYS A 92 27.65 20.76 7.99
N PRO A 93 27.64 20.16 9.19
CA PRO A 93 27.14 20.84 10.38
C PRO A 93 27.91 22.15 10.70
N ASN A 94 29.18 22.23 10.29
CA ASN A 94 30.01 23.43 10.48
C ASN A 94 29.87 24.42 9.33
N TYR A 95 29.69 23.93 8.10
CA TYR A 95 29.62 24.74 6.88
C TYR A 95 28.55 24.20 5.93
N PHE A 96 27.38 24.84 5.93
CA PHE A 96 26.27 24.43 5.07
C PHE A 96 26.44 24.98 3.65
N THR A 97 26.38 24.09 2.66
CA THR A 97 26.40 24.42 1.23
C THR A 97 25.27 23.68 0.51
N GLU A 98 24.90 24.15 -0.69
CA GLU A 98 23.92 23.43 -1.52
C GLU A 98 24.39 22.03 -1.95
N SER A 99 25.70 21.81 -1.97
CA SER A 99 26.27 20.51 -2.34
C SER A 99 26.18 19.50 -1.20
N ASN A 100 26.33 19.92 0.05
CA ASN A 100 26.39 19.02 1.22
C ASN A 100 25.10 18.97 2.06
N SER A 101 24.12 19.82 1.75
CA SER A 101 22.91 19.98 2.56
C SER A 101 21.69 20.36 1.70
N PHE A 102 20.52 20.34 2.32
CA PHE A 102 19.25 20.75 1.70
C PHE A 102 18.80 22.15 2.15
N ILE A 103 19.72 23.01 2.59
CA ILE A 103 19.40 24.33 3.19
C ILE A 103 18.53 25.25 2.32
N ARG A 104 18.57 25.12 0.99
CA ARG A 104 17.77 25.95 0.07
C ARG A 104 16.44 25.31 -0.33
N ILE A 105 16.17 24.09 0.11
CA ILE A 105 15.00 23.31 -0.29
C ILE A 105 14.01 23.24 0.87
N GLY A 106 12.92 23.99 0.77
CA GLY A 106 11.86 23.99 1.79
C GLY A 106 11.01 22.71 1.79
N CYS A 107 10.65 22.24 2.99
CA CYS A 107 9.87 21.02 3.16
C CYS A 107 8.45 21.12 2.65
N TRP A 108 7.86 22.32 2.58
CA TRP A 108 6.49 22.47 2.09
C TRP A 108 6.34 22.01 0.64
N ASN A 109 7.30 22.32 -0.23
CA ASN A 109 7.20 21.96 -1.64
C ASN A 109 7.25 20.44 -1.83
N LYS A 110 8.23 19.78 -1.17
CA LYS A 110 8.37 18.32 -1.19
C LYS A 110 7.16 17.61 -0.59
N LEU A 111 6.66 18.10 0.55
CA LEU A 111 5.47 17.54 1.19
C LEU A 111 4.22 17.70 0.32
N ASN A 112 4.05 18.86 -0.32
CA ASN A 112 2.93 19.11 -1.20
C ASN A 112 2.94 18.17 -2.42
N ASP A 113 4.11 17.92 -3.01
CA ASP A 113 4.26 16.98 -4.13
C ASP A 113 3.89 15.55 -3.71
N LEU A 114 4.34 15.11 -2.52
CA LEU A 114 3.96 13.82 -1.95
C LEU A 114 2.45 13.73 -1.69
N ILE A 115 1.84 14.78 -1.13
CA ILE A 115 0.40 14.83 -0.87
C ILE A 115 -0.38 14.72 -2.19
N LEU A 116 0.08 15.37 -3.26
CA LEU A 116 -0.56 15.28 -4.56
C LEU A 116 -0.47 13.87 -5.16
N LEU A 117 0.66 13.19 -5.01
CA LEU A 117 0.81 11.78 -5.41
C LEU A 117 -0.12 10.86 -4.62
N ILE A 118 -0.11 10.96 -3.29
CA ILE A 118 -0.96 10.15 -2.41
C ILE A 118 -2.44 10.42 -2.68
N ARG A 119 -2.83 11.66 -2.97
CA ARG A 119 -4.22 12.01 -3.29
C ARG A 119 -4.75 11.21 -4.49
N HIS A 120 -3.98 11.14 -5.57
CA HIS A 120 -4.40 10.39 -6.76
C HIS A 120 -4.47 8.88 -6.46
N ALA A 121 -3.47 8.34 -5.75
CA ALA A 121 -3.45 6.94 -5.35
C ALA A 121 -4.65 6.57 -4.45
N MET A 122 -4.95 7.40 -3.44
CA MET A 122 -6.07 7.18 -2.51
C MET A 122 -7.43 7.20 -3.23
N ILE A 123 -7.62 8.10 -4.18
CA ILE A 123 -8.86 8.15 -4.98
C ILE A 123 -9.04 6.84 -5.76
N LEU A 124 -7.97 6.33 -6.39
CA LEU A 124 -8.04 5.06 -7.12
C LEU A 124 -8.37 3.88 -6.20
N VAL A 125 -7.78 3.82 -5.00
CA VAL A 125 -8.08 2.78 -4.00
C VAL A 125 -9.55 2.83 -3.57
N ILE A 126 -10.07 4.03 -3.27
CA ILE A 126 -11.46 4.22 -2.83
C ILE A 126 -12.44 3.80 -3.94
N VAL A 127 -12.21 4.27 -5.18
CA VAL A 127 -13.06 3.90 -6.33
C VAL A 127 -13.01 2.39 -6.59
N GLY A 128 -11.82 1.78 -6.50
CA GLY A 128 -11.65 0.33 -6.60
C GLY A 128 -12.45 -0.44 -5.56
N LYS A 129 -12.39 -0.03 -4.29
CA LYS A 129 -13.18 -0.65 -3.20
C LYS A 129 -14.69 -0.55 -3.44
N ILE A 130 -15.17 0.61 -3.90
CA ILE A 130 -16.59 0.82 -4.21
C ILE A 130 -17.03 -0.04 -5.39
N GLY A 131 -16.20 -0.16 -6.44
CA GLY A 131 -16.49 -0.99 -7.60
C GLY A 131 -16.63 -2.48 -7.24
N ILE A 132 -15.72 -3.00 -6.41
CA ILE A 132 -15.78 -4.39 -5.94
C ILE A 132 -17.06 -4.64 -5.13
N LEU A 133 -17.46 -3.71 -4.27
CA LEU A 133 -18.70 -3.81 -3.50
C LEU A 133 -19.96 -3.79 -4.40
N ALA A 134 -19.97 -2.96 -5.45
CA ALA A 134 -21.10 -2.92 -6.37
C ALA A 134 -21.25 -4.25 -7.15
N ILE A 135 -20.13 -4.85 -7.56
CA ILE A 135 -20.12 -6.14 -8.25
C ILE A 135 -20.62 -7.26 -7.32
N SER A 136 -20.19 -7.29 -6.06
CA SER A 136 -20.66 -8.32 -5.12
C SER A 136 -22.17 -8.25 -4.87
N ILE A 137 -22.73 -7.04 -4.76
CA ILE A 137 -24.18 -6.83 -4.65
C ILE A 137 -24.91 -7.32 -5.90
N ALA A 138 -24.39 -7.01 -7.10
CA ALA A 138 -25.00 -7.44 -8.36
C ALA A 138 -25.05 -8.98 -8.49
N ILE A 139 -24.01 -9.68 -8.03
CA ILE A 139 -23.96 -11.15 -8.03
C ILE A 139 -25.02 -11.72 -7.09
N VAL A 140 -25.20 -11.15 -5.89
CA VAL A 140 -26.23 -11.60 -4.94
C VAL A 140 -27.64 -11.44 -5.52
N ILE A 141 -27.91 -10.31 -6.18
CA ILE A 141 -29.21 -10.04 -6.82
C ILE A 141 -29.45 -11.04 -7.96
N ALA A 142 -28.47 -11.24 -8.83
CA ALA A 142 -28.57 -12.18 -9.94
C ALA A 142 -28.79 -13.62 -9.42
N GLY A 143 -28.03 -14.06 -8.42
CA GLY A 143 -28.19 -15.36 -7.78
C GLY A 143 -29.58 -15.54 -7.16
N GLY A 144 -30.13 -14.49 -6.54
CA GLY A 144 -31.51 -14.47 -6.05
C GLY A 144 -32.53 -14.70 -7.16
N ILE A 145 -32.45 -13.94 -8.26
CA ILE A 145 -33.37 -14.09 -9.40
C ILE A 145 -33.30 -15.50 -10.00
N PHE A 146 -32.08 -16.05 -10.17
CA PHE A 146 -31.90 -17.40 -10.70
C PHE A 146 -32.47 -18.48 -9.77
N ALA A 147 -32.28 -18.36 -8.44
CA ALA A 147 -32.84 -19.30 -7.48
C ALA A 147 -34.38 -19.32 -7.51
N TRP A 148 -35.00 -18.14 -7.60
CA TRP A 148 -36.45 -18.02 -7.71
C TRP A 148 -37.00 -18.63 -9.02
N SER A 149 -36.25 -18.48 -10.13
CA SER A 149 -36.64 -19.10 -11.39
C SER A 149 -36.59 -20.63 -11.33
N SER A 150 -35.58 -21.20 -10.66
CA SER A 150 -35.41 -22.64 -10.53
C SER A 150 -36.51 -23.27 -9.67
N THR A 151 -36.88 -22.66 -8.53
CA THR A 151 -37.96 -23.17 -7.67
C THR A 151 -39.31 -23.15 -8.39
N THR A 152 -39.60 -22.06 -9.10
CA THR A 152 -40.83 -21.92 -9.88
C THR A 152 -40.93 -22.97 -10.99
N VAL A 153 -39.83 -23.22 -11.71
CA VAL A 153 -39.79 -24.23 -12.79
C VAL A 153 -39.93 -25.65 -12.23
N THR A 154 -39.30 -25.96 -11.09
CA THR A 154 -39.47 -27.29 -10.45
C THR A 154 -40.90 -27.54 -9.97
N ASP A 155 -41.58 -26.52 -9.45
CA ASP A 155 -42.95 -26.64 -8.94
C ASP A 155 -43.98 -26.81 -10.07
N ILE A 156 -43.80 -26.07 -11.18
CA ILE A 156 -44.65 -26.21 -12.37
C ILE A 156 -44.45 -27.57 -13.05
N LEU A 157 -43.20 -28.00 -13.21
CA LEU A 157 -42.90 -29.31 -13.80
C LEU A 157 -43.46 -30.44 -12.95
N SER A 158 -43.30 -30.40 -11.62
CA SER A 158 -43.86 -31.39 -10.69
C SER A 158 -45.37 -31.53 -10.84
N SER A 159 -46.11 -30.41 -10.78
CA SER A 159 -47.58 -30.42 -10.86
C SER A 159 -48.09 -30.93 -12.22
N THR A 160 -47.42 -30.56 -13.31
CA THR A 160 -47.78 -31.00 -14.66
C THR A 160 -47.47 -32.47 -14.91
N LEU A 161 -46.31 -32.96 -14.44
CA LEU A 161 -45.92 -34.38 -14.55
C LEU A 161 -46.85 -35.28 -13.73
N VAL A 162 -47.19 -34.88 -12.49
CA VAL A 162 -48.13 -35.62 -11.64
C VAL A 162 -49.49 -35.73 -12.34
N SER A 163 -49.99 -34.63 -12.92
CA SER A 163 -51.25 -34.63 -13.66
C SER A 163 -51.21 -35.57 -14.87
N TYR A 164 -50.16 -35.49 -15.70
CA TYR A 164 -50.02 -36.30 -16.91
C TYR A 164 -49.88 -37.80 -16.62
N ILE A 165 -49.11 -38.17 -15.60
CA ILE A 165 -48.94 -39.57 -15.18
C ILE A 165 -50.26 -40.11 -14.60
N LYS A 166 -50.95 -39.32 -13.77
CA LYS A 166 -52.24 -39.71 -13.20
C LYS A 166 -53.29 -39.95 -14.29
N THR A 167 -53.40 -39.08 -15.29
CA THR A 167 -54.35 -39.26 -16.40
C THR A 167 -53.99 -40.45 -17.30
N THR A 168 -52.70 -40.71 -17.52
CA THR A 168 -52.26 -41.77 -18.46
C THR A 168 -52.26 -43.16 -17.82
N PHE A 169 -51.96 -43.28 -16.52
CA PHE A 169 -51.81 -44.56 -15.83
C PHE A 169 -53.00 -44.96 -14.95
N SER A 170 -53.97 -44.06 -14.70
CA SER A 170 -55.19 -44.40 -13.94
C SER A 170 -56.02 -45.54 -14.56
N SER A 171 -55.81 -45.89 -15.83
CA SER A 171 -56.58 -46.96 -16.48
C SER A 171 -55.92 -48.35 -16.47
N LYS A 172 -54.69 -48.53 -15.96
CA LYS A 172 -53.95 -49.80 -16.21
C LYS A 172 -53.16 -50.44 -15.07
N MET A 173 -52.90 -49.83 -13.92
CA MET A 173 -52.25 -50.54 -12.81
C MET A 173 -52.35 -49.83 -11.46
N SER A 174 -52.54 -50.61 -10.39
CA SER A 174 -52.47 -50.18 -8.98
C SER A 174 -51.01 -49.96 -8.56
N VAL A 175 -50.36 -48.93 -9.09
CA VAL A 175 -49.05 -48.48 -8.60
C VAL A 175 -49.24 -47.12 -7.95
N ASP A 176 -48.70 -46.96 -6.74
CA ASP A 176 -48.73 -45.70 -5.99
C ASP A 176 -47.82 -44.67 -6.67
N THR A 177 -48.40 -44.04 -7.70
CA THR A 177 -47.77 -43.08 -8.62
C THR A 177 -47.17 -41.88 -7.90
N THR A 178 -47.67 -41.55 -6.72
CA THR A 178 -47.20 -40.47 -5.85
C THR A 178 -45.75 -40.68 -5.39
N THR A 179 -45.40 -41.92 -5.01
CA THR A 179 -44.07 -42.26 -4.47
C THR A 179 -43.00 -42.29 -5.56
N LEU A 180 -43.38 -42.74 -6.77
CA LEU A 180 -42.48 -42.80 -7.92
C LEU A 180 -42.08 -41.39 -8.39
N VAL A 181 -43.05 -40.47 -8.46
CA VAL A 181 -42.80 -39.09 -8.89
C VAL A 181 -41.92 -38.35 -7.89
N ASN A 182 -42.15 -38.52 -6.58
CA ASN A 182 -41.32 -37.92 -5.54
C ASN A 182 -39.85 -38.38 -5.60
N ASN A 183 -39.60 -39.65 -5.91
CA ASN A 183 -38.24 -40.17 -6.07
C ASN A 183 -37.51 -39.60 -7.29
N ILE A 184 -38.21 -39.43 -8.42
CA ILE A 184 -37.62 -38.85 -9.63
C ILE A 184 -37.29 -37.37 -9.42
N ILE A 185 -38.18 -36.61 -8.78
CA ILE A 185 -37.96 -35.20 -8.45
C ILE A 185 -36.72 -35.07 -7.53
N SER A 186 -36.62 -35.89 -6.48
CA SER A 186 -35.47 -35.90 -5.57
C SER A 186 -34.13 -36.13 -6.28
N ILE A 187 -34.07 -37.08 -7.23
CA ILE A 187 -32.86 -37.39 -8.00
C ILE A 187 -32.46 -36.22 -8.89
N VAL A 188 -33.42 -35.56 -9.54
CA VAL A 188 -33.17 -34.39 -10.41
C VAL A 188 -32.72 -33.18 -9.58
N GLN A 189 -33.38 -32.91 -8.45
CA GLN A 189 -33.03 -31.81 -7.53
C GLN A 189 -31.59 -31.96 -7.01
N THR A 190 -31.20 -33.18 -6.63
CA THR A 190 -29.87 -33.47 -6.07
C THR A 190 -28.76 -33.27 -7.11
N ARG A 191 -29.02 -33.63 -8.38
CA ARG A 191 -28.07 -33.46 -9.49
C ARG A 191 -27.83 -31.99 -9.87
N LEU A 192 -28.85 -31.13 -9.78
CA LEU A 192 -28.75 -29.69 -10.02
C LEU A 192 -28.00 -28.96 -8.89
N ASN A 193 -28.32 -29.26 -7.63
CA ASN A 193 -27.68 -28.65 -6.47
C ASN A 193 -26.17 -28.98 -6.37
N CYS A 194 -25.76 -30.20 -6.72
CA CYS A 194 -24.33 -30.59 -6.73
C CYS A 194 -23.49 -29.84 -7.77
N ARG A 195 -24.06 -29.50 -8.94
CA ARG A 195 -23.35 -28.72 -9.97
C ARG A 195 -23.20 -27.24 -9.59
N LEU A 196 -24.16 -26.67 -8.87
CA LEU A 196 -24.11 -25.29 -8.39
C LEU A 196 -23.08 -25.10 -7.27
N LEU A 197 -23.00 -26.03 -6.31
CA LEU A 197 -21.98 -26.00 -5.25
C LEU A 197 -20.55 -26.07 -5.80
N HIS A 198 -20.31 -26.85 -6.85
CA HIS A 198 -18.99 -26.95 -7.48
C HIS A 198 -18.54 -25.62 -8.13
N ASN A 199 -19.46 -24.87 -8.74
CA ASN A 199 -19.16 -23.56 -9.32
C ASN A 199 -18.97 -22.46 -8.26
N TYR A 200 -19.70 -22.55 -7.13
CA TYR A 200 -19.57 -21.58 -6.04
C TYR A 200 -18.26 -21.75 -5.26
N MET A 201 -17.83 -22.99 -4.98
CA MET A 201 -16.58 -23.26 -4.25
C MET A 201 -15.30 -22.99 -5.07
N MET A 202 -15.36 -23.02 -6.40
CA MET A 202 -14.23 -22.62 -7.26
C MET A 202 -14.00 -21.09 -7.25
N TYR A 203 -15.05 -20.27 -7.03
CA TYR A 203 -14.96 -18.81 -7.07
C TYR A 203 -14.47 -18.18 -5.75
N ASP A 204 -14.65 -18.88 -4.63
CA ASP A 204 -14.17 -18.43 -3.33
C ASP A 204 -12.63 -18.47 -3.23
N LYS A 205 -12.00 -19.51 -3.83
CA LYS A 205 -10.54 -19.66 -3.88
C LYS A 205 -9.83 -18.56 -4.69
N THR A 206 -10.46 -18.03 -5.75
CA THR A 206 -9.91 -16.95 -6.57
C THR A 206 -9.97 -15.58 -5.88
N SER A 207 -10.90 -15.37 -4.93
CA SER A 207 -10.93 -14.12 -4.15
C SER A 207 -9.82 -14.05 -3.09
N PHE A 208 -9.44 -15.19 -2.50
CA PHE A 208 -8.35 -15.27 -1.52
C PHE A 208 -6.97 -15.10 -2.16
N THR A 209 -6.79 -15.50 -3.43
CA THR A 209 -5.51 -15.37 -4.16
C THR A 209 -5.21 -13.94 -4.66
N GLN A 210 -6.20 -13.03 -4.71
CA GLN A 210 -5.95 -11.62 -5.06
C GLN A 210 -5.35 -10.82 -3.89
N SER A 211 -5.56 -11.26 -2.64
CA SER A 211 -4.95 -10.63 -1.47
C SER A 211 -3.42 -10.78 -1.48
N THR A 212 -2.89 -11.88 -2.01
CA THR A 212 -1.45 -12.12 -2.13
C THR A 212 -0.83 -11.33 -3.29
N THR A 213 -1.55 -11.11 -4.40
CA THR A 213 -1.03 -10.31 -5.53
C THR A 213 -0.86 -8.82 -5.16
N ALA A 214 -1.71 -8.29 -4.27
CA ALA A 214 -1.56 -6.93 -3.76
C ALA A 214 -0.32 -6.77 -2.85
N ILE A 215 0.05 -7.80 -2.08
CA ILE A 215 1.29 -7.82 -1.28
C ILE A 215 2.52 -7.88 -2.19
N TYR A 216 2.47 -8.65 -3.29
CA TYR A 216 3.54 -8.64 -4.31
C TYR A 216 3.69 -7.27 -5.00
N PHE A 217 2.60 -6.54 -5.26
CA PHE A 217 2.66 -5.19 -5.82
C PHE A 217 3.28 -4.17 -4.85
N VAL A 218 3.02 -4.27 -3.55
CA VAL A 218 3.68 -3.42 -2.54
C VAL A 218 5.18 -3.72 -2.45
N ASN A 219 5.58 -5.00 -2.51
CA ASN A 219 7.00 -5.38 -2.57
C ASN A 219 7.69 -4.93 -3.87
N LEU A 220 6.95 -4.84 -4.99
CA LEU A 220 7.46 -4.32 -6.26
C LEU A 220 7.75 -2.80 -6.19
N PHE A 221 6.93 -2.03 -5.47
CA PHE A 221 7.20 -0.61 -5.20
C PHE A 221 8.43 -0.39 -4.31
N GLN A 222 8.73 -1.33 -3.41
CA GLN A 222 9.93 -1.26 -2.57
C GLN A 222 11.20 -1.61 -3.34
N LYS A 223 11.11 -2.49 -4.35
CA LYS A 223 12.25 -2.82 -5.22
C LYS A 223 12.59 -1.67 -6.18
N HIS A 224 11.59 -0.97 -6.71
CA HIS A 224 11.81 0.16 -7.62
C HIS A 224 12.48 1.39 -6.98
N TYR A 225 12.66 1.40 -5.65
CA TYR A 225 13.42 2.43 -4.92
C TYR A 225 14.88 2.03 -4.66
N ASN A 226 15.27 0.79 -4.98
CA ASN A 226 16.62 0.25 -4.80
C ASN A 226 17.37 0.00 -6.13
N ASP A 227 16.77 0.37 -7.27
CA ASP A 227 17.34 0.11 -8.61
C ASP A 227 17.99 1.38 -9.21
N ASP A 228 18.56 2.26 -8.36
CA ASP A 228 19.28 3.49 -8.78
C ASP A 228 20.81 3.36 -8.61
N ASP A 229 21.37 2.15 -8.70
CA ASP A 229 22.83 1.97 -8.77
C ASP A 229 23.18 0.80 -9.72
N ASP A 230 22.98 1.02 -11.02
CA ASP A 230 23.74 0.31 -12.06
C ASP A 230 24.46 1.36 -12.91
N ASP A 231 25.78 1.17 -13.01
CA ASP A 231 26.70 1.54 -14.09
C ASP A 231 27.90 2.37 -13.59
N ASP A 232 29.00 1.66 -13.33
CA ASP A 232 30.26 1.90 -14.04
C ASP A 232 31.09 0.60 -13.96
N ASP A 233 30.98 -0.18 -15.04
CA ASP A 233 32.02 -1.09 -15.50
C ASP A 233 33.34 -0.31 -15.68
N ASP A 234 34.47 -0.91 -15.33
CA ASP A 234 35.60 -0.98 -16.24
C ASP A 234 36.55 -2.10 -15.79
N ASP A 235 36.80 -2.95 -16.78
CA ASP A 235 37.66 -4.12 -16.80
C ASP A 235 39.15 -3.78 -16.66
N ASP A 236 39.94 -4.85 -16.52
CA ASP A 236 41.32 -5.08 -16.95
C ASP A 236 42.12 -5.68 -15.76
N ASP A 237 42.19 -7.00 -15.63
CA ASP A 237 43.06 -7.94 -16.35
C ASP A 237 44.52 -7.93 -15.87
N ASP A 238 45.09 -9.12 -15.96
CA ASP A 238 46.51 -9.50 -15.84
C ASP A 238 47.03 -9.82 -14.43
N ASP A 239 46.87 -11.10 -14.09
CA ASP A 239 47.93 -12.13 -14.11
C ASP A 239 49.27 -11.91 -13.38
N ASP A 240 49.85 -13.07 -13.08
CA ASP A 240 51.19 -13.37 -12.60
C ASP A 240 51.33 -13.39 -11.06
N ASP A 241 51.16 -14.55 -10.43
CA ASP A 241 52.10 -15.68 -10.39
C ASP A 241 53.10 -15.54 -9.23
N ASP A 242 53.11 -16.61 -8.45
CA ASP A 242 54.29 -17.27 -7.93
C ASP A 242 54.98 -16.78 -6.64
N ASP A 243 55.10 -17.80 -5.77
CA ASP A 243 56.27 -18.16 -4.98
C ASP A 243 56.43 -17.57 -3.57
N ASP A 244 56.04 -18.44 -2.63
CA ASP A 244 56.97 -19.13 -1.74
C ASP A 244 57.53 -18.44 -0.47
N ASP A 245 57.56 -19.31 0.54
CA ASP A 245 58.54 -19.44 1.61
C ASP A 245 58.48 -18.51 2.84
N ASP A 246 58.02 -19.14 3.93
CA ASP A 246 58.81 -19.46 5.13
C ASP A 246 59.41 -18.36 6.04
N ASP A 247 59.43 -18.77 7.31
CA ASP A 247 60.29 -18.37 8.42
C ASP A 247 59.88 -17.19 9.33
N ASP A 248 59.50 -17.60 10.55
CA ASP A 248 60.10 -17.23 11.84
C ASP A 248 60.40 -15.76 12.16
N ASP A 249 59.65 -15.21 13.15
CA ASP A 249 60.20 -14.77 14.47
C ASP A 249 59.06 -14.42 15.47
#